data_AF-A0A847AU84-F1
#
_entry.id   AF-A0A847AU84-F1
#
_cell.length_a   1.000
_cell.length_b   1.000
_cell.length_c   1.000
_cell.angle_alpha   90.00
_cell.angle_beta   90.00
_cell.angle_gamma   90.00
#
_symmetry.space_group_name_H-M   'P 1'
#
loop_
_entity.id
_entity.type
_entity.pdbx_description
1 polymer ?
#
loop_
_entity_poly.entity_id
_entity_poly.type
_entity_poly.pdbx_seq_one_letter_code
_entity_poly.pdbx_strand_id
1 'polypeptide(L)'
;MNRSVLNELHKEILNGLTQKDFLKRINISEERIQSLLINTKFVDNMLSLINKKQVTCKNVLDLSIDILNTVSSEPMDDWLMYIFQYVLNKSFPEAVTIKLDSKYEVSVIIYLEILRTILKYAQDNNLSEIPKFEFLSDEEIQELPNKSEYINFLKVYDENYVYELMMLDAEVNGYNTLKHVTAVHFVAMHVARQLKKVGVVLNLGLVSGSAAGHDIGKYGCKGLEKRRVAYLHYYYTDQWFIKYNMPGISLIAANHSTWDLELENLSLESLLLIYADFRVKNKKTKKGEEMHIFSLKESFSIILSKLDNVDEAKEKRYIRVYSKLLDFEDYLINKGINVDLKSEKPMFVKTVDFALIDGYEIVRNFKLMAFEHNVSLMSKLNNEITFTGMIESARSEQDWKNIRAYLNILEEYSIYLSQKEKLFALSFLYELLVHREG
;
A
#
# COMPACT_ATOMS: atom_id res chain seq x y z
N MET A 1 7.51 -34.03 15.15
CA MET A 1 7.42 -32.67 14.59
C MET A 1 6.66 -31.71 15.50
N ASN A 2 5.39 -31.96 15.85
CA ASN A 2 4.54 -30.96 16.53
C ASN A 2 5.04 -30.49 17.90
N ARG A 3 5.71 -31.34 18.67
CA ARG A 3 6.23 -30.96 20.01
C ARG A 3 7.42 -29.99 19.96
N SER A 4 8.24 -30.05 18.90
CA SER A 4 9.36 -29.10 18.72
C SER A 4 8.84 -27.73 18.31
N VAL A 5 7.93 -27.70 17.33
CA VAL A 5 7.25 -26.48 16.85
C VAL A 5 6.46 -25.81 17.98
N LEU A 6 5.77 -26.61 18.80
CA LEU A 6 5.06 -26.11 19.98
C LEU A 6 5.99 -25.40 20.96
N ASN A 7 7.09 -26.05 21.35
CA ASN A 7 8.03 -25.50 22.32
C ASN A 7 8.70 -24.23 21.79
N GLU A 8 9.03 -24.20 20.49
CA GLU A 8 9.62 -23.04 19.84
C GLU A 8 8.63 -21.87 19.80
N LEU A 9 7.40 -22.10 19.33
CA LEU A 9 6.38 -21.06 19.28
C LEU A 9 6.00 -20.53 20.66
N HIS A 10 5.89 -21.41 21.66
CA HIS A 10 5.65 -21.00 23.05
C HIS A 10 6.78 -20.12 23.59
N LYS A 11 8.04 -20.47 23.28
CA LYS A 11 9.22 -19.68 23.64
C LYS A 11 9.24 -18.32 22.94
N GLU A 12 8.92 -18.26 21.65
CA GLU A 12 8.83 -16.99 20.91
C GLU A 12 7.75 -16.07 21.50
N ILE A 13 6.57 -16.62 21.81
CA ILE A 13 5.49 -15.84 22.44
C ILE A 13 5.91 -15.33 23.82
N LEU A 14 6.54 -16.19 24.62
CA LEU A 14 7.06 -15.79 25.93
C LEU A 14 8.09 -14.67 25.78
N ASN A 15 9.07 -14.82 24.88
CA ASN A 15 10.10 -13.82 24.63
C ASN A 15 9.51 -12.46 24.22
N GLY A 16 8.50 -12.44 23.35
CA GLY A 16 7.80 -11.22 22.94
C GLY A 16 7.11 -10.52 24.12
N LEU A 17 6.36 -11.30 24.91
CA LEU A 17 5.61 -10.78 26.06
C LEU A 17 6.49 -10.41 27.27
N THR A 18 7.74 -10.87 27.33
CA THR A 18 8.69 -10.53 28.42
C THR A 18 9.75 -9.51 28.01
N GLN A 19 9.65 -8.89 26.83
CA GLN A 19 10.54 -7.79 26.47
C GLN A 19 10.38 -6.62 27.43
N LYS A 20 11.50 -5.99 27.83
CA LYS A 20 11.51 -4.90 28.83
C LYS A 20 10.58 -3.74 28.46
N ASP A 21 10.56 -3.33 27.20
CA ASP A 21 9.73 -2.22 26.75
C ASP A 21 8.24 -2.61 26.66
N PHE A 22 7.95 -3.87 26.31
CA PHE A 22 6.59 -4.41 26.34
C PHE A 22 6.03 -4.46 27.77
N LEU A 23 6.77 -5.05 28.71
CA LEU A 23 6.37 -5.13 30.13
C LEU A 23 6.13 -3.74 30.75
N LYS A 24 6.97 -2.75 30.43
CA LYS A 24 6.75 -1.36 30.83
C LYS A 24 5.46 -0.78 30.25
N ARG A 25 5.16 -1.06 28.97
CA ARG A 25 3.96 -0.57 28.29
C ARG A 25 2.68 -1.11 28.92
N ILE A 26 2.66 -2.38 29.30
CA ILE A 26 1.49 -3.02 29.92
C ILE A 26 1.43 -2.90 31.44
N ASN A 27 2.54 -2.49 32.09
CA ASN A 27 2.68 -2.40 33.54
C ASN A 27 2.35 -3.71 34.27
N ILE A 28 2.84 -4.84 33.75
CA ILE A 28 2.71 -6.18 34.32
C ILE A 28 4.12 -6.74 34.56
N SER A 29 4.31 -7.47 35.67
CA SER A 29 5.60 -8.10 35.98
C SER A 29 5.87 -9.31 35.10
N GLU A 30 7.14 -9.63 34.88
CA GLU A 30 7.55 -10.79 34.09
C GLU A 30 7.01 -12.09 34.67
N GLU A 31 7.03 -12.24 36.01
CA GLU A 31 6.52 -13.43 36.70
C GLU A 31 5.02 -13.63 36.47
N ARG A 32 4.27 -12.52 36.39
CA ARG A 32 2.83 -12.58 36.10
C ARG A 32 2.57 -13.00 34.65
N ILE A 33 3.35 -12.54 33.67
CA ILE A 33 3.26 -13.02 32.28
C ILE A 33 3.61 -14.50 32.17
N GLN A 34 4.70 -14.92 32.82
CA GLN A 34 5.11 -16.32 32.84
C GLN A 34 4.01 -17.22 33.42
N SER A 35 3.38 -16.82 34.53
CA SER A 35 2.29 -17.62 35.12
C SER A 35 1.05 -17.70 34.23
N LEU A 36 0.72 -16.65 33.47
CA LEU A 36 -0.38 -16.67 32.48
C LEU A 36 -0.12 -17.64 31.32
N LEU A 37 1.14 -17.81 30.92
CA LEU A 37 1.55 -18.67 29.79
C LEU A 37 1.83 -20.13 30.20
N ILE A 38 2.04 -20.40 31.50
CA ILE A 38 2.07 -21.75 32.08
C ILE A 38 0.63 -22.20 32.37
N ASN A 39 -0.24 -22.06 31.37
CA ASN A 39 -1.62 -22.52 31.40
C ASN A 39 -1.74 -23.75 30.48
N THR A 40 -2.16 -24.89 31.02
CA THR A 40 -2.31 -26.14 30.24
C THR A 40 -3.26 -25.95 29.06
N LYS A 41 -4.34 -25.19 29.23
CA LYS A 41 -5.30 -24.87 28.16
C LYS A 41 -4.67 -24.04 27.05
N PHE A 42 -3.78 -23.10 27.38
CA PHE A 42 -3.04 -22.32 26.39
C PHE A 42 -2.14 -23.24 25.55
N VAL A 43 -1.39 -24.14 26.18
CA VAL A 43 -0.52 -25.10 25.49
C VAL A 43 -1.32 -26.06 24.61
N ASP A 44 -2.45 -26.58 25.11
CA ASP A 44 -3.33 -27.49 24.36
C ASP A 44 -3.97 -26.79 23.14
N ASN A 45 -4.42 -25.54 23.30
CA ASN A 45 -4.96 -24.74 22.20
C ASN A 45 -3.89 -24.41 21.16
N MET A 46 -2.64 -24.19 21.59
CA MET A 46 -1.52 -23.94 20.67
C MET A 46 -1.20 -25.18 19.84
N LEU A 47 -1.22 -26.37 20.45
CA LEU A 47 -1.13 -27.64 19.74
C LEU A 47 -2.24 -27.79 18.68
N SER A 48 -3.48 -27.44 19.05
CA SER A 48 -4.62 -27.46 18.12
C SER A 48 -4.41 -26.50 16.94
N LEU A 49 -3.92 -25.28 17.19
CA LEU A 49 -3.61 -24.30 16.15
C LEU A 49 -2.55 -24.82 15.16
N ILE A 50 -1.46 -25.40 15.65
CA ILE A 50 -0.40 -25.99 14.82
C ILE A 50 -0.97 -27.14 13.94
N ASN A 51 -1.85 -27.97 14.50
CA ASN A 51 -2.45 -29.09 13.77
C ASN A 51 -3.42 -28.63 12.67
N LYS A 52 -4.15 -27.53 12.87
CA LYS A 52 -5.12 -27.00 11.91
C LYS A 52 -4.47 -26.44 10.64
N LYS A 53 -3.16 -26.12 10.66
CA LYS A 53 -2.41 -25.52 9.54
C LYS A 53 -3.06 -24.26 8.94
N GLN A 54 -3.83 -23.55 9.75
CA GLN A 54 -4.47 -22.29 9.38
C GLN A 54 -4.45 -21.36 10.58
N VAL A 55 -3.87 -20.17 10.38
CA VAL A 55 -3.82 -19.11 11.39
C VAL A 55 -4.90 -18.10 11.07
N THR A 56 -5.82 -17.90 12.01
CA THR A 56 -6.90 -16.90 11.97
C THR A 56 -6.88 -16.11 13.27
N CYS A 57 -7.34 -14.86 13.24
CA CYS A 57 -7.53 -14.04 14.42
C CYS A 57 -8.40 -14.76 15.46
N LYS A 58 -9.50 -15.39 15.04
CA LYS A 58 -10.35 -16.18 15.93
C LYS A 58 -9.62 -17.35 16.60
N ASN A 59 -8.80 -18.10 15.87
CA ASN A 59 -8.06 -19.21 16.48
C ASN A 59 -7.00 -18.72 17.49
N VAL A 60 -6.37 -17.57 17.22
CA VAL A 60 -5.44 -16.93 18.18
C VAL A 60 -6.20 -16.35 19.39
N LEU A 61 -7.44 -15.89 19.18
CA LEU A 61 -8.30 -15.42 20.26
C LEU A 61 -8.73 -16.58 21.17
N ASP A 62 -9.18 -17.69 20.59
CA ASP A 62 -9.55 -18.90 21.33
C ASP A 62 -8.36 -19.44 22.16
N LEU A 63 -7.14 -19.29 21.64
CA LEU A 63 -5.90 -19.60 22.35
C LEU A 63 -5.68 -18.69 23.57
N SER A 64 -5.95 -17.40 23.44
CA SER A 64 -5.59 -16.37 24.43
C SER A 64 -6.72 -15.95 25.38
N ILE A 65 -7.96 -16.42 25.15
CA ILE A 65 -9.17 -15.96 25.85
C ILE A 65 -9.07 -15.97 27.38
N ASP A 66 -8.48 -17.02 27.96
CA ASP A 66 -8.33 -17.14 29.41
C ASP A 66 -7.34 -16.11 29.96
N ILE A 67 -6.28 -15.81 29.20
CA ILE A 67 -5.31 -14.77 29.54
C ILE A 67 -5.99 -13.40 29.54
N LEU A 68 -6.75 -13.09 28.49
CA LEU A 68 -7.47 -11.82 28.33
C LEU A 68 -8.47 -11.60 29.48
N ASN A 69 -9.30 -12.60 29.78
CA ASN A 69 -10.28 -12.50 30.85
C ASN A 69 -9.63 -12.41 32.24
N THR A 70 -8.49 -13.08 32.46
CA THR A 70 -7.75 -12.99 33.73
C THR A 70 -7.10 -11.62 33.92
N VAL A 71 -6.59 -11.02 32.85
CA VAL A 71 -5.92 -9.70 32.91
C VAL A 71 -6.95 -8.58 33.09
N SER A 72 -8.05 -8.61 32.34
CA SER A 72 -9.11 -7.60 32.43
C SER A 72 -10.01 -7.74 33.67
N SER A 73 -9.97 -8.87 34.37
CA SER A 73 -10.82 -9.22 35.53
C SER A 73 -12.32 -9.35 35.24
N GLU A 74 -12.77 -8.97 34.04
CA GLU A 74 -14.15 -9.11 33.56
C GLU A 74 -14.14 -9.62 32.13
N PRO A 75 -14.90 -10.68 31.82
CA PRO A 75 -14.98 -11.18 30.45
C PRO A 75 -15.69 -10.18 29.53
N MET A 76 -15.32 -10.21 28.25
CA MET A 76 -16.01 -9.48 27.18
C MET A 76 -16.85 -10.44 26.34
N ASP A 77 -18.06 -9.99 25.96
CA ASP A 77 -18.96 -10.78 25.12
C ASP A 77 -18.39 -11.05 23.72
N ASP A 78 -17.78 -10.04 23.10
CA ASP A 78 -17.18 -10.15 21.76
C ASP A 78 -15.79 -9.48 21.71
N TRP A 79 -14.79 -10.24 22.13
CA TRP A 79 -13.40 -9.81 22.08
C TRP A 79 -12.93 -9.47 20.67
N LEU A 80 -13.36 -10.22 19.64
CA LEU A 80 -12.85 -10.04 18.28
C LEU A 80 -13.30 -8.68 17.71
N MET A 81 -14.59 -8.36 17.86
CA MET A 81 -15.12 -7.05 17.50
C MET A 81 -14.47 -5.94 18.33
N TYR A 82 -14.29 -6.14 19.64
CA TYR A 82 -13.66 -5.13 20.49
C TYR A 82 -12.21 -4.83 20.08
N ILE A 83 -11.41 -5.87 19.84
CA ILE A 83 -10.02 -5.75 19.37
C ILE A 83 -9.97 -5.04 18.02
N PHE A 84 -10.86 -5.39 17.08
CA PHE A 84 -10.99 -4.69 15.80
C PHE A 84 -11.27 -3.20 15.98
N GLN A 85 -12.24 -2.83 16.82
CA GLN A 85 -12.56 -1.43 17.10
C GLN A 85 -11.40 -0.70 17.81
N TYR A 86 -10.68 -1.38 18.70
CA TYR A 86 -9.49 -0.83 19.37
C TYR A 86 -8.36 -0.54 18.39
N VAL A 87 -8.09 -1.45 17.45
CA VAL A 87 -7.08 -1.25 16.40
C VAL A 87 -7.53 -0.16 15.43
N LEU A 88 -8.80 -0.17 15.00
CA LEU A 88 -9.40 0.87 14.18
C LEU A 88 -9.20 2.26 14.80
N ASN A 89 -9.34 2.37 16.12
CA ASN A 89 -9.17 3.62 16.86
C ASN A 89 -7.78 4.25 16.71
N LYS A 90 -6.72 3.45 16.46
CA LYS A 90 -5.36 3.97 16.29
C LYS A 90 -5.23 4.80 15.01
N SER A 91 -5.86 4.33 13.93
CA SER A 91 -5.83 5.01 12.62
C SER A 91 -6.98 6.00 12.44
N PHE A 92 -8.20 5.57 12.75
CA PHE A 92 -9.45 6.31 12.53
C PHE A 92 -10.31 6.29 13.81
N PRO A 93 -9.91 7.02 14.88
CA PRO A 93 -10.66 7.07 16.15
C PRO A 93 -12.12 7.46 15.97
N GLU A 94 -12.32 8.29 14.97
CA GLU A 94 -13.57 8.90 14.61
C GLU A 94 -14.52 7.92 13.90
N ALA A 95 -14.04 6.77 13.41
CA ALA A 95 -14.83 5.71 12.76
C ALA A 95 -15.25 4.59 13.73
N VAL A 96 -14.78 4.63 14.97
CA VAL A 96 -15.10 3.67 16.02
C VAL A 96 -16.58 3.79 16.41
N THR A 97 -17.23 2.64 16.59
CA THR A 97 -18.68 2.57 16.85
C THR A 97 -19.04 2.18 18.29
N ILE A 98 -18.04 1.82 19.09
CA ILE A 98 -18.20 1.41 20.49
C ILE A 98 -17.39 2.31 21.42
N LYS A 99 -17.74 2.34 22.70
CA LYS A 99 -16.90 2.96 23.72
C LYS A 99 -15.78 2.01 24.11
N LEU A 100 -14.54 2.43 23.91
CA LEU A 100 -13.36 1.70 24.37
C LEU A 100 -13.07 2.06 25.83
N ASP A 101 -12.92 1.05 26.68
CA ASP A 101 -12.61 1.18 28.10
C ASP A 101 -11.15 0.78 28.35
N SER A 102 -10.43 1.58 29.13
CA SER A 102 -9.02 1.38 29.45
C SER A 102 -8.77 0.08 30.21
N LYS A 103 -9.77 -0.46 30.92
CA LYS A 103 -9.62 -1.75 31.63
C LYS A 103 -9.33 -2.94 30.71
N TYR A 104 -9.72 -2.87 29.44
CA TYR A 104 -9.46 -3.94 28.46
C TYR A 104 -8.19 -3.72 27.63
N GLU A 105 -7.61 -2.51 27.67
CA GLU A 105 -6.48 -2.13 26.80
C GLU A 105 -5.29 -3.09 26.94
N VAL A 106 -4.91 -3.43 28.17
CA VAL A 106 -3.78 -4.33 28.43
C VAL A 106 -4.04 -5.73 27.84
N SER A 107 -5.27 -6.22 27.94
CA SER A 107 -5.66 -7.51 27.36
C SER A 107 -5.52 -7.46 25.83
N VAL A 108 -6.04 -6.41 25.19
CA VAL A 108 -5.91 -6.23 23.74
C VAL A 108 -4.45 -6.16 23.29
N ILE A 109 -3.58 -5.45 24.02
CA ILE A 109 -2.15 -5.36 23.68
C ILE A 109 -1.48 -6.74 23.78
N ILE A 110 -1.79 -7.54 24.81
CA ILE A 110 -1.29 -8.92 24.94
C ILE A 110 -1.76 -9.78 23.77
N TYR A 111 -3.05 -9.72 23.41
CA TYR A 111 -3.57 -10.44 22.25
C TYR A 111 -2.82 -10.09 20.96
N LEU A 112 -2.62 -8.79 20.70
CA LEU A 112 -1.96 -8.32 19.48
C LEU A 112 -0.50 -8.79 19.40
N GLU A 113 0.21 -8.84 20.52
CA GLU A 113 1.58 -9.36 20.58
C GLU A 113 1.65 -10.88 20.33
N ILE A 114 0.71 -11.64 20.88
CA ILE A 114 0.57 -13.08 20.60
C ILE A 114 0.26 -13.29 19.11
N LEU A 115 -0.68 -12.52 18.56
CA LEU A 115 -1.06 -12.57 17.15
C LEU A 115 0.15 -12.29 16.26
N ARG A 116 0.87 -11.19 16.48
CA ARG A 116 2.09 -10.83 15.73
C ARG A 116 3.12 -11.93 15.74
N THR A 117 3.39 -12.49 16.91
CA THR A 117 4.39 -13.55 17.07
C THR A 117 4.01 -14.80 16.29
N ILE A 118 2.74 -15.23 16.39
CA ILE A 118 2.24 -16.40 15.64
C ILE A 118 2.26 -16.14 14.13
N LEU A 119 1.85 -14.95 13.69
CA LEU A 119 1.86 -14.57 12.27
C LEU A 119 3.27 -14.60 11.69
N LYS A 120 4.23 -13.96 12.38
CA LYS A 120 5.64 -13.94 11.98
C LYS A 120 6.21 -15.36 11.91
N TYR A 121 6.01 -16.15 12.95
CA TYR A 121 6.47 -17.54 12.98
C TYR A 121 5.88 -18.36 11.84
N ALA A 122 4.58 -18.20 11.56
CA ALA A 122 3.90 -18.92 10.50
C ALA A 122 4.34 -18.48 9.09
N GLN A 123 4.66 -17.20 8.89
CA GLN A 123 5.23 -16.70 7.64
C GLN A 123 6.66 -17.24 7.42
N ASP A 124 7.50 -17.23 8.45
CA ASP A 124 8.90 -17.67 8.33
C ASP A 124 9.02 -19.20 8.17
N ASN A 125 8.05 -19.96 8.69
CA ASN A 125 8.03 -21.42 8.62
C ASN A 125 7.01 -21.99 7.60
N ASN A 126 6.39 -21.14 6.77
CA ASN A 126 5.38 -21.53 5.77
C ASN A 126 4.25 -22.42 6.33
N LEU A 127 3.76 -22.12 7.54
CA LEU A 127 2.75 -22.93 8.22
C LEU A 127 1.32 -22.71 7.68
N SER A 128 1.07 -21.59 7.02
CA SER A 128 -0.21 -21.20 6.46
C SER A 128 0.00 -20.19 5.33
N GLU A 129 -0.97 -20.07 4.42
CA GLU A 129 -1.00 -19.06 3.35
C GLU A 129 -1.35 -17.68 3.92
N ILE A 130 -0.43 -17.13 4.73
CA ILE A 130 -0.59 -15.82 5.36
C ILE A 130 -0.05 -14.77 4.39
N PRO A 131 -0.84 -13.74 4.05
CA PRO A 131 -0.37 -12.65 3.21
C PRO A 131 0.88 -11.99 3.80
N LYS A 132 1.93 -11.77 3.02
CA LYS A 132 3.19 -11.17 3.46
C LYS A 132 3.56 -10.01 2.54
N PHE A 133 4.01 -8.91 3.13
CA PHE A 133 4.61 -7.80 2.41
C PHE A 133 6.11 -8.04 2.25
N GLU A 134 6.65 -7.75 1.07
CA GLU A 134 8.10 -7.74 0.82
C GLU A 134 8.60 -6.30 0.80
N PHE A 135 8.55 -5.65 1.95
CA PHE A 135 9.07 -4.29 2.14
C PHE A 135 10.55 -4.20 1.74
N LEU A 136 11.02 -2.97 1.53
CA LEU A 136 12.40 -2.71 1.12
C LEU A 136 13.41 -3.30 2.10
N SER A 137 14.51 -3.84 1.58
CA SER A 137 15.69 -4.20 2.38
C SER A 137 16.41 -2.97 2.93
N ASP A 138 17.29 -3.16 3.91
CA ASP A 138 18.09 -2.07 4.46
C ASP A 138 18.94 -1.39 3.38
N GLU A 139 19.48 -2.15 2.43
CA GLU A 139 20.22 -1.63 1.28
C GLU A 139 19.31 -0.78 0.39
N GLU A 140 18.11 -1.29 0.06
CA GLU A 140 17.13 -0.54 -0.75
C GLU A 140 16.71 0.77 -0.06
N ILE A 141 16.61 0.78 1.28
CA ILE A 141 16.29 1.98 2.08
C ILE A 141 17.43 3.00 2.04
N GLN A 142 18.70 2.57 2.11
CA GLN A 142 19.83 3.51 2.06
C GLN A 142 19.96 4.19 0.70
N GLU A 143 19.50 3.55 -0.37
CA GLU A 143 19.49 4.12 -1.72
C GLU A 143 18.34 5.11 -1.98
N LEU A 144 17.42 5.31 -1.03
CA LEU A 144 16.30 6.22 -1.22
C LEU A 144 16.76 7.69 -1.19
N PRO A 145 16.26 8.55 -2.10
CA PRO A 145 16.53 9.99 -2.06
C PRO A 145 16.08 10.64 -0.74
N ASN A 146 14.92 10.21 -0.23
CA ASN A 146 14.40 10.59 1.09
C ASN A 146 13.90 9.34 1.83
N LYS A 147 14.76 8.75 2.66
CA LYS A 147 14.41 7.58 3.47
C LYS A 147 13.50 7.89 4.67
N SER A 148 13.44 9.15 5.12
CA SER A 148 12.73 9.51 6.36
C SER A 148 11.23 9.22 6.28
N GLU A 149 10.61 9.56 5.15
CA GLU A 149 9.19 9.34 4.91
C GLU A 149 8.85 7.83 4.90
N TYR A 150 9.64 7.02 4.20
CA TYR A 150 9.40 5.58 4.13
C TYR A 150 9.70 4.85 5.45
N ILE A 151 10.75 5.25 6.19
CA ILE A 151 11.02 4.71 7.53
C ILE A 151 9.87 5.05 8.48
N ASN A 152 9.37 6.29 8.40
CA ASN A 152 8.22 6.71 9.20
C ASN A 152 6.95 5.94 8.81
N PHE A 153 6.75 5.64 7.52
CA PHE A 153 5.69 4.74 7.08
C PHE A 153 5.77 3.37 7.75
N LEU A 154 6.91 2.68 7.68
CA LEU A 154 7.08 1.37 8.30
C LEU A 154 6.78 1.41 9.80
N LYS A 155 7.28 2.44 10.48
CA LYS A 155 7.05 2.66 11.91
C LYS A 155 5.56 2.84 12.22
N VAL A 156 4.89 3.78 11.55
CA VAL A 156 3.47 4.11 11.80
C VAL A 156 2.56 2.93 11.41
N TYR A 157 2.89 2.24 10.32
CA TYR A 157 2.16 1.06 9.86
C TYR A 157 2.19 -0.05 10.92
N ASP A 158 3.35 -0.27 11.54
CA ASP A 158 3.48 -1.21 12.67
C ASP A 158 2.80 -0.67 13.94
N GLU A 159 3.11 0.54 14.40
CA GLU A 159 2.59 1.09 15.67
C GLU A 159 1.05 1.19 15.71
N ASN A 160 0.43 1.43 14.55
CA ASN A 160 -1.03 1.50 14.41
C ASN A 160 -1.69 0.15 14.10
N TYR A 161 -0.95 -0.95 14.08
CA TYR A 161 -1.44 -2.30 13.79
C TYR A 161 -2.20 -2.38 12.45
N VAL A 162 -1.68 -1.74 11.39
CA VAL A 162 -2.41 -1.64 10.11
C VAL A 162 -2.58 -3.02 9.46
N TYR A 163 -1.57 -3.88 9.54
CA TYR A 163 -1.68 -5.26 9.05
C TYR A 163 -2.79 -6.03 9.78
N GLU A 164 -2.79 -5.96 11.12
CA GLU A 164 -3.75 -6.66 11.97
C GLU A 164 -5.15 -6.08 11.81
N LEU A 165 -5.29 -4.77 11.57
CA LEU A 165 -6.56 -4.14 11.24
C LEU A 165 -7.20 -4.82 10.04
N MET A 166 -6.45 -4.96 8.94
CA MET A 166 -6.95 -5.58 7.72
C MET A 166 -7.20 -7.08 7.87
N MET A 167 -6.44 -7.76 8.74
CA MET A 167 -6.64 -9.17 9.04
C MET A 167 -7.91 -9.39 9.88
N LEU A 168 -8.11 -8.58 10.92
CA LEU A 168 -9.30 -8.62 11.78
C LEU A 168 -10.56 -8.30 10.99
N ASP A 169 -10.49 -7.32 10.09
CA ASP A 169 -11.62 -6.92 9.24
C ASP A 169 -12.15 -8.06 8.35
N ALA A 170 -11.26 -8.95 7.90
CA ALA A 170 -11.65 -10.12 7.13
C ALA A 170 -12.53 -11.10 7.92
N GLU A 171 -12.32 -11.21 9.22
CA GLU A 171 -13.10 -12.11 10.08
C GLU A 171 -14.31 -11.42 10.70
N VAL A 172 -14.23 -10.13 10.96
CA VAL A 172 -15.31 -9.33 11.57
C VAL A 172 -16.34 -8.90 10.53
N ASN A 173 -15.90 -8.39 9.39
CA ASN A 173 -16.78 -7.82 8.36
C ASN A 173 -16.76 -8.58 7.02
N GLY A 174 -15.88 -9.59 6.87
CA GLY A 174 -15.83 -10.43 5.67
C GLY A 174 -15.07 -9.81 4.49
N TYR A 175 -14.33 -8.72 4.68
CA TYR A 175 -13.57 -8.06 3.61
C TYR A 175 -12.17 -8.64 3.45
N ASN A 176 -11.76 -8.93 2.22
CA ASN A 176 -10.45 -9.53 1.93
C ASN A 176 -9.37 -8.50 1.59
N THR A 177 -9.43 -7.31 2.19
CA THR A 177 -8.55 -6.16 1.94
C THR A 177 -7.08 -6.52 2.10
N LEU A 178 -6.70 -7.25 3.15
CA LEU A 178 -5.29 -7.62 3.37
C LEU A 178 -4.71 -8.41 2.18
N LYS A 179 -5.43 -9.43 1.71
CA LYS A 179 -5.01 -10.27 0.58
C LYS A 179 -4.87 -9.45 -0.71
N HIS A 180 -5.77 -8.49 -0.91
CA HIS A 180 -5.72 -7.58 -2.04
C HIS A 180 -4.47 -6.71 -1.99
N VAL A 181 -4.31 -5.96 -0.89
CA VAL A 181 -3.23 -4.98 -0.73
C VAL A 181 -1.85 -5.66 -0.79
N THR A 182 -1.68 -6.85 -0.21
CA THR A 182 -0.42 -7.60 -0.33
C THR A 182 -0.14 -8.05 -1.76
N ALA A 183 -1.16 -8.45 -2.52
CA ALA A 183 -0.97 -8.86 -3.91
C ALA A 183 -0.65 -7.66 -4.80
N VAL A 184 -1.29 -6.50 -4.56
CA VAL A 184 -0.99 -5.23 -5.25
C VAL A 184 0.44 -4.81 -4.96
N HIS A 185 0.84 -4.83 -3.68
CA HIS A 185 2.20 -4.54 -3.26
C HIS A 185 3.23 -5.46 -3.94
N PHE A 186 2.98 -6.76 -3.98
CA PHE A 186 3.83 -7.72 -4.66
C PHE A 186 4.01 -7.38 -6.16
N VAL A 187 2.92 -7.13 -6.90
CA VAL A 187 2.99 -6.79 -8.33
C VAL A 187 3.76 -5.49 -8.54
N ALA A 188 3.45 -4.45 -7.74
CA ALA A 188 4.10 -3.14 -7.85
C ALA A 188 5.61 -3.26 -7.58
N MET A 189 6.00 -3.94 -6.50
CA MET A 189 7.41 -4.11 -6.12
C MET A 189 8.17 -5.01 -7.08
N HIS A 190 7.54 -6.06 -7.61
CA HIS A 190 8.13 -6.94 -8.61
C HIS A 190 8.55 -6.17 -9.88
N VAL A 191 7.69 -5.28 -10.37
CA VAL A 191 7.98 -4.44 -11.53
C VAL A 191 8.98 -3.35 -11.17
N ALA A 192 8.79 -2.66 -10.04
CA ALA A 192 9.62 -1.54 -9.60
C ALA A 192 11.10 -1.95 -9.38
N ARG A 193 11.34 -3.08 -8.72
CA ARG A 193 12.71 -3.59 -8.51
C ARG A 193 13.41 -3.90 -9.82
N GLN A 194 12.71 -4.44 -10.82
CA GLN A 194 13.30 -4.70 -12.13
C GLN A 194 13.60 -3.40 -12.90
N LEU A 195 12.70 -2.41 -12.83
CA LEU A 195 12.94 -1.07 -13.42
C LEU A 195 14.21 -0.43 -12.83
N LYS A 196 14.41 -0.54 -11.52
CA LYS A 196 15.63 -0.05 -10.87
C LYS A 196 16.89 -0.78 -11.37
N LYS A 197 16.82 -2.11 -11.55
CA LYS A 197 17.93 -2.93 -12.09
C LYS A 197 18.33 -2.53 -13.52
N VAL A 198 17.39 -2.05 -14.34
CA VAL A 198 17.66 -1.56 -15.70
C VAL A 198 17.97 -0.06 -15.76
N GLY A 199 18.13 0.60 -14.61
CA GLY A 199 18.58 1.99 -14.52
C GLY A 199 17.49 3.04 -14.69
N VAL A 200 16.20 2.66 -14.64
CA VAL A 200 15.10 3.64 -14.63
C VAL A 200 15.06 4.33 -13.26
N VAL A 201 14.91 5.66 -13.26
CA VAL A 201 14.81 6.45 -12.03
C VAL A 201 13.41 6.28 -11.45
N LEU A 202 13.33 5.73 -10.23
CA LEU A 202 12.10 5.61 -9.45
C LEU A 202 12.38 5.58 -7.95
N ASN A 203 11.40 6.00 -7.16
CA ASN A 203 11.49 5.91 -5.70
C ASN A 203 10.78 4.66 -5.17
N LEU A 204 11.55 3.61 -4.84
CA LEU A 204 11.01 2.36 -4.29
C LEU A 204 10.24 2.55 -2.98
N GLY A 205 10.64 3.52 -2.14
CA GLY A 205 9.95 3.80 -0.87
C GLY A 205 8.53 4.33 -1.11
N LEU A 206 8.38 5.20 -2.11
CA LEU A 206 7.07 5.70 -2.51
C LEU A 206 6.20 4.59 -3.11
N VAL A 207 6.75 3.74 -3.99
CA VAL A 207 6.01 2.59 -4.55
C VAL A 207 5.54 1.64 -3.44
N SER A 208 6.46 1.23 -2.57
CA SER A 208 6.17 0.28 -1.50
C SER A 208 5.15 0.83 -0.50
N GLY A 209 5.38 2.06 0.00
CA GLY A 209 4.50 2.68 0.99
C GLY A 209 3.10 2.95 0.44
N SER A 210 3.01 3.44 -0.79
CA SER A 210 1.71 3.72 -1.41
C SER A 210 0.96 2.44 -1.73
N ALA A 211 1.61 1.41 -2.27
CA ALA A 211 0.97 0.13 -2.55
C ALA A 211 0.48 -0.59 -1.29
N ALA A 212 1.25 -0.55 -0.20
CA ALA A 212 0.86 -1.17 1.07
C ALA A 212 -0.24 -0.41 1.83
N GLY A 213 -0.44 0.88 1.54
CA GLY A 213 -1.41 1.72 2.26
C GLY A 213 -2.52 2.34 1.42
N HIS A 214 -2.59 2.09 0.10
CA HIS A 214 -3.56 2.75 -0.81
C HIS A 214 -5.02 2.63 -0.34
N ASP A 215 -5.34 1.50 0.30
CA ASP A 215 -6.69 1.15 0.74
C ASP A 215 -6.97 1.43 2.23
N ILE A 216 -6.02 2.04 2.96
CA ILE A 216 -6.19 2.31 4.40
C ILE A 216 -7.40 3.21 4.69
N GLY A 217 -7.74 4.11 3.75
CA GLY A 217 -8.89 5.00 3.90
C GLY A 217 -10.26 4.31 3.87
N LYS A 218 -10.34 3.03 3.46
CA LYS A 218 -11.60 2.26 3.53
C LYS A 218 -12.12 2.18 4.97
N TYR A 219 -11.21 2.17 5.93
CA TYR A 219 -11.50 2.11 7.36
C TYR A 219 -11.91 3.48 7.95
N GLY A 220 -11.72 4.58 7.23
CA GLY A 220 -12.12 5.92 7.67
C GLY A 220 -13.60 6.24 7.44
N CYS A 221 -14.28 5.51 6.56
CA CYS A 221 -15.68 5.78 6.17
C CYS A 221 -16.69 5.39 7.27
N LYS A 222 -17.61 6.29 7.62
CA LYS A 222 -18.52 6.14 8.77
C LYS A 222 -19.99 6.17 8.38
N GLY A 223 -20.83 5.49 9.15
CA GLY A 223 -22.29 5.57 9.01
C GLY A 223 -22.76 5.41 7.57
N LEU A 224 -23.36 6.47 7.00
CA LEU A 224 -23.85 6.49 5.62
C LEU A 224 -22.72 6.51 4.56
N GLU A 225 -21.52 7.00 4.89
CA GLU A 225 -20.36 7.01 4.00
C GLU A 225 -19.87 5.61 3.66
N LYS A 226 -20.16 4.61 4.51
CA LYS A 226 -19.87 3.20 4.20
C LYS A 226 -20.51 2.73 2.90
N ARG A 227 -21.60 3.38 2.46
CA ARG A 227 -22.25 3.12 1.15
C ARG A 227 -21.52 3.77 -0.02
N ARG A 228 -20.58 4.68 0.26
CA ARG A 228 -19.83 5.49 -0.70
C ARG A 228 -18.32 5.28 -0.59
N VAL A 229 -17.85 4.17 0.00
CA VAL A 229 -16.42 3.86 0.20
C VAL A 229 -15.62 4.01 -1.09
N ALA A 230 -16.14 3.53 -2.22
CA ALA A 230 -15.50 3.66 -3.53
C ALA A 230 -15.18 5.12 -3.92
N TYR A 231 -15.92 6.09 -3.38
CA TYR A 231 -15.78 7.53 -3.64
C TYR A 231 -15.15 8.32 -2.48
N LEU A 232 -14.86 7.71 -1.34
CA LEU A 232 -14.40 8.44 -0.16
C LEU A 232 -13.13 7.88 0.44
N HIS A 233 -12.78 6.62 0.14
CA HIS A 233 -11.58 6.02 0.71
C HIS A 233 -10.31 6.81 0.34
N TYR A 234 -10.19 7.37 -0.86
CA TYR A 234 -9.03 8.18 -1.25
C TYR A 234 -8.84 9.41 -0.35
N TYR A 235 -9.93 10.05 0.09
CA TYR A 235 -9.86 11.19 1.00
C TYR A 235 -9.30 10.74 2.35
N TYR A 236 -9.81 9.64 2.92
CA TYR A 236 -9.30 9.13 4.19
C TYR A 236 -7.90 8.52 4.09
N THR A 237 -7.52 7.97 2.93
CA THR A 237 -6.16 7.55 2.64
C THR A 237 -5.24 8.75 2.70
N ASP A 238 -5.58 9.85 2.02
CA ASP A 238 -4.81 11.09 2.06
C ASP A 238 -4.68 11.65 3.48
N GLN A 239 -5.82 11.80 4.19
CA GLN A 239 -5.82 12.31 5.55
C GLN A 239 -4.96 11.47 6.50
N TRP A 240 -4.96 10.14 6.36
CA TRP A 240 -4.14 9.26 7.18
C TRP A 240 -2.64 9.50 6.92
N PHE A 241 -2.20 9.55 5.66
CA PHE A 241 -0.80 9.78 5.35
C PHE A 241 -0.32 11.20 5.73
N ILE A 242 -1.14 12.22 5.49
CA ILE A 242 -0.82 13.61 5.86
C ILE A 242 -0.72 13.78 7.37
N LYS A 243 -1.63 13.17 8.15
CA LYS A 243 -1.59 13.17 9.63
C LYS A 243 -0.24 12.68 10.17
N TYR A 244 0.39 11.74 9.49
CA TYR A 244 1.67 11.16 9.88
C TYR A 244 2.85 11.70 9.07
N ASN A 245 2.71 12.85 8.40
CA ASN A 245 3.78 13.52 7.65
C ASN A 245 4.41 12.65 6.54
N MET A 246 3.54 12.03 5.74
CA MET A 246 3.93 11.23 4.57
C MET A 246 3.29 11.75 3.26
N PRO A 247 3.54 13.01 2.86
CA PRO A 247 2.85 13.64 1.74
C PRO A 247 3.18 13.05 0.37
N GLY A 248 4.40 12.54 0.15
CA GLY A 248 4.79 11.92 -1.12
C GLY A 248 4.09 10.57 -1.30
N ILE A 249 4.02 9.76 -0.24
CA ILE A 249 3.26 8.51 -0.24
C ILE A 249 1.76 8.82 -0.40
N SER A 250 1.26 9.85 0.30
CA SER A 250 -0.14 10.31 0.22
C SER A 250 -0.55 10.62 -1.22
N LEU A 251 0.28 11.41 -1.92
CA LEU A 251 0.03 11.86 -3.29
C LEU A 251 -0.20 10.69 -4.25
N ILE A 252 0.59 9.62 -4.12
CA ILE A 252 0.46 8.42 -4.96
C ILE A 252 -0.72 7.56 -4.50
N ALA A 253 -0.79 7.29 -3.20
CA ALA A 253 -1.78 6.40 -2.60
C ALA A 253 -3.21 6.92 -2.77
N ALA A 254 -3.46 8.22 -2.66
CA ALA A 254 -4.80 8.80 -2.78
C ALA A 254 -5.30 8.84 -4.24
N ASN A 255 -4.38 8.92 -5.21
CA ASN A 255 -4.72 9.09 -6.63
C ASN A 255 -4.78 7.78 -7.44
N HIS A 256 -4.68 6.61 -6.79
CA HIS A 256 -4.69 5.33 -7.51
C HIS A 256 -6.05 4.93 -8.10
N SER A 257 -7.15 5.51 -7.58
CA SER A 257 -8.53 5.16 -7.96
C SER A 257 -9.25 6.29 -8.72
N THR A 258 -8.55 7.36 -9.10
CA THR A 258 -9.09 8.45 -9.90
C THR A 258 -8.92 8.14 -11.39
N TRP A 259 -9.96 7.57 -12.00
CA TRP A 259 -9.96 7.12 -13.40
C TRP A 259 -10.18 8.24 -14.44
N ASP A 260 -10.31 9.48 -13.97
CA ASP A 260 -10.34 10.69 -14.78
C ASP A 260 -8.94 11.29 -15.00
N LEU A 261 -7.90 10.63 -14.48
CA LEU A 261 -6.52 11.09 -14.63
C LEU A 261 -5.98 10.89 -16.05
N GLU A 262 -5.27 11.88 -16.52
CA GLU A 262 -4.38 11.78 -17.68
C GLU A 262 -3.18 10.91 -17.29
N LEU A 263 -3.32 9.60 -17.47
CA LEU A 263 -2.30 8.60 -17.13
C LEU A 263 -0.93 8.92 -17.76
N GLU A 264 -0.92 9.64 -18.88
CA GLU A 264 0.29 10.10 -19.58
C GLU A 264 1.02 11.26 -18.90
N ASN A 265 0.47 11.82 -17.83
CA ASN A 265 1.05 12.90 -17.01
C ASN A 265 1.34 12.43 -15.56
N LEU A 266 1.17 11.13 -15.30
CA LEU A 266 1.43 10.54 -13.99
C LEU A 266 2.90 10.19 -13.77
N SER A 267 3.30 10.25 -12.50
CA SER A 267 4.58 9.69 -12.08
C SER A 267 4.62 8.18 -12.31
N LEU A 268 5.83 7.64 -12.49
CA LEU A 268 6.03 6.21 -12.65
C LEU A 268 5.51 5.41 -11.45
N GLU A 269 5.67 5.94 -10.24
CA GLU A 269 5.16 5.31 -9.02
C GLU A 269 3.63 5.20 -9.01
N SER A 270 2.94 6.23 -9.51
CA SER A 270 1.47 6.24 -9.63
C SER A 270 1.01 5.23 -10.67
N LEU A 271 1.66 5.19 -11.83
CA LEU A 271 1.37 4.21 -12.88
C LEU A 271 1.58 2.78 -12.40
N LEU A 272 2.63 2.51 -11.63
CA LEU A 272 2.89 1.19 -11.04
C LEU A 272 1.80 0.75 -10.08
N LEU A 273 1.33 1.65 -9.20
CA LEU A 273 0.25 1.35 -8.26
C LEU A 273 -1.07 1.07 -9.00
N ILE A 274 -1.45 1.93 -9.94
CA ILE A 274 -2.68 1.75 -10.73
C ILE A 274 -2.61 0.45 -11.54
N TYR A 275 -1.48 0.20 -12.20
CA TYR A 275 -1.25 -1.04 -12.96
C TYR A 275 -1.38 -2.29 -12.08
N ALA A 276 -0.78 -2.26 -10.88
CA ALA A 276 -0.84 -3.36 -9.93
C ALA A 276 -2.26 -3.57 -9.39
N ASP A 277 -2.95 -2.52 -8.92
CA ASP A 277 -4.33 -2.61 -8.44
C ASP A 277 -5.26 -3.15 -9.54
N PHE A 278 -5.11 -2.65 -10.77
CA PHE A 278 -5.91 -3.10 -11.90
C PHE A 278 -5.79 -4.62 -12.13
N ARG A 279 -4.60 -5.21 -11.91
CA ARG A 279 -4.32 -6.64 -12.10
C ARG A 279 -4.80 -7.55 -10.98
N VAL A 280 -5.07 -7.01 -9.80
CA VAL A 280 -5.48 -7.81 -8.63
C VAL A 280 -6.99 -7.74 -8.46
N LYS A 281 -7.67 -8.88 -8.64
CA LYS A 281 -9.14 -8.96 -8.55
C LYS A 281 -9.60 -10.26 -7.89
N ASN A 282 -10.83 -10.26 -7.36
CA ASN A 282 -11.47 -11.47 -6.85
C ASN A 282 -11.78 -12.46 -7.99
N LYS A 283 -11.42 -13.71 -7.76
CA LYS A 283 -11.77 -14.89 -8.55
C LYS A 283 -12.72 -15.77 -7.76
N LYS A 284 -13.85 -16.16 -8.36
CA LYS A 284 -14.75 -17.15 -7.75
C LYS A 284 -14.10 -18.54 -7.85
N THR A 285 -13.89 -19.19 -6.70
CA THR A 285 -13.37 -20.55 -6.57
C THR A 285 -14.40 -21.43 -5.86
N LYS A 286 -14.12 -22.75 -5.77
CA LYS A 286 -14.95 -23.70 -5.02
C LYS A 286 -15.01 -23.38 -3.51
N LYS A 287 -14.05 -22.63 -2.99
CA LYS A 287 -13.94 -22.26 -1.56
C LYS A 287 -14.50 -20.86 -1.27
N GLY A 288 -14.92 -20.10 -2.28
CA GLY A 288 -15.40 -18.72 -2.13
C GLY A 288 -14.72 -17.76 -3.10
N GLU A 289 -14.71 -16.46 -2.77
CA GLU A 289 -13.92 -15.48 -3.51
C GLU A 289 -12.48 -15.45 -3.00
N GLU A 290 -11.51 -15.65 -3.91
CA GLU A 290 -10.08 -15.59 -3.62
C GLU A 290 -9.44 -14.48 -4.45
N MET A 291 -8.51 -13.73 -3.84
CA MET A 291 -7.74 -12.73 -4.57
C MET A 291 -6.77 -13.41 -5.53
N HIS A 292 -6.75 -12.94 -6.78
CA HIS A 292 -5.93 -13.49 -7.83
C HIS A 292 -5.27 -12.36 -8.62
N ILE A 293 -4.04 -12.61 -9.05
CA ILE A 293 -3.29 -11.71 -9.93
C ILE A 293 -3.51 -12.17 -11.36
N PHE A 294 -4.18 -11.34 -12.16
CA PHE A 294 -4.49 -11.61 -13.55
C PHE A 294 -3.48 -10.92 -14.48
N SER A 295 -3.44 -11.35 -15.74
CA SER A 295 -2.86 -10.51 -16.80
C SER A 295 -3.69 -9.23 -16.97
N LEU A 296 -3.11 -8.19 -17.57
CA LEU A 296 -3.83 -6.94 -17.83
C LEU A 296 -5.08 -7.18 -18.70
N LYS A 297 -4.95 -8.03 -19.73
CA LYS A 297 -6.05 -8.41 -20.63
C LYS A 297 -7.19 -9.13 -19.91
N GLU A 298 -6.87 -10.09 -19.04
CA GLU A 298 -7.89 -10.81 -18.26
C GLU A 298 -8.57 -9.87 -17.26
N SER A 299 -7.81 -8.99 -16.61
CA SER A 299 -8.34 -8.00 -15.67
C SER A 299 -9.36 -7.07 -16.33
N PHE A 300 -9.03 -6.59 -17.54
CA PHE A 300 -9.94 -5.78 -18.33
C PHE A 300 -11.22 -6.54 -18.69
N SER A 301 -11.09 -7.81 -19.11
CA SER A 301 -12.24 -8.67 -19.43
C SER A 301 -13.15 -8.87 -18.20
N ILE A 302 -12.56 -9.06 -17.02
CA ILE A 302 -13.29 -9.18 -15.75
C ILE A 302 -14.03 -7.88 -15.43
N ILE A 303 -13.38 -6.73 -15.59
CA ILE A 303 -14.01 -5.43 -15.34
C ILE A 303 -15.19 -5.24 -16.29
N LEU A 304 -15.00 -5.43 -17.60
CA LEU A 304 -16.09 -5.32 -18.59
C LEU A 304 -17.27 -6.25 -18.27
N SER A 305 -17.00 -7.49 -17.87
CA SER A 305 -18.07 -8.44 -17.51
C SER A 305 -18.88 -8.04 -16.26
N LYS A 306 -18.34 -7.15 -15.41
CA LYS A 306 -19.04 -6.60 -14.24
C LYS A 306 -19.82 -5.33 -14.56
N LEU A 307 -19.72 -4.82 -15.79
CA LEU A 307 -20.38 -3.60 -16.25
C LEU A 307 -21.74 -3.88 -16.92
N ASP A 308 -22.38 -5.03 -16.66
CA ASP A 308 -23.78 -5.25 -17.05
C ASP A 308 -24.64 -4.07 -16.51
N ASN A 309 -25.26 -3.30 -17.42
CA ASN A 309 -26.01 -2.04 -17.19
C ASN A 309 -25.19 -0.75 -17.02
N VAL A 310 -24.13 -0.56 -17.81
CA VAL A 310 -23.32 0.66 -17.78
C VAL A 310 -23.55 1.53 -19.02
N ASP A 311 -23.60 2.85 -18.77
CA ASP A 311 -23.62 3.91 -19.78
C ASP A 311 -22.38 3.84 -20.70
N GLU A 312 -22.59 4.03 -22.00
CA GLU A 312 -21.57 4.08 -23.06
C GLU A 312 -20.36 4.98 -22.69
N ALA A 313 -20.60 6.09 -21.98
CA ALA A 313 -19.54 6.99 -21.52
C ALA A 313 -18.59 6.32 -20.51
N LYS A 314 -19.12 5.50 -19.61
CA LYS A 314 -18.31 4.77 -18.62
C LYS A 314 -17.58 3.61 -19.27
N GLU A 315 -18.18 2.91 -20.24
CA GLU A 315 -17.48 1.90 -21.05
C GLU A 315 -16.29 2.51 -21.80
N LYS A 316 -16.50 3.62 -22.53
CA LYS A 316 -15.43 4.37 -23.22
C LYS A 316 -14.31 4.80 -22.28
N ARG A 317 -14.64 5.21 -21.05
CA ARG A 317 -13.65 5.55 -20.02
C ARG A 317 -12.77 4.35 -19.65
N TYR A 318 -13.36 3.19 -19.38
CA TYR A 318 -12.60 1.98 -19.06
C TYR A 318 -11.73 1.51 -20.23
N ILE A 319 -12.23 1.60 -21.47
CA ILE A 319 -11.44 1.31 -22.67
C ILE A 319 -10.22 2.23 -22.74
N ARG A 320 -10.40 3.55 -22.53
CA ARG A 320 -9.30 4.53 -22.54
C ARG A 320 -8.25 4.21 -21.48
N VAL A 321 -8.68 3.93 -20.24
CA VAL A 321 -7.78 3.53 -19.14
C VAL A 321 -7.00 2.28 -19.50
N TYR A 322 -7.68 1.24 -19.99
CA TYR A 322 -7.05 -0.01 -20.38
C TYR A 322 -6.01 0.20 -21.49
N SER A 323 -6.35 0.95 -22.53
CA SER A 323 -5.40 1.24 -23.61
C SER A 323 -4.13 1.94 -23.11
N LYS A 324 -4.24 2.82 -22.11
CA LYS A 324 -3.09 3.49 -21.51
C LYS A 324 -2.26 2.55 -20.62
N LEU A 325 -2.91 1.70 -19.84
CA LEU A 325 -2.19 0.66 -19.07
C LEU A 325 -1.52 -0.36 -20.00
N LEU A 326 -2.09 -0.63 -21.17
CA LEU A 326 -1.47 -1.48 -22.19
C LEU A 326 -0.25 -0.81 -22.79
N ASP A 327 -0.33 0.50 -23.11
CA ASP A 327 0.82 1.28 -23.57
C ASP A 327 1.94 1.28 -22.51
N PHE A 328 1.59 1.34 -21.22
CA PHE A 328 2.54 1.20 -20.11
C PHE A 328 3.12 -0.21 -20.00
N GLU A 329 2.31 -1.27 -20.14
CA GLU A 329 2.80 -2.66 -20.15
C GLU A 329 3.76 -2.92 -21.32
N ASP A 330 3.47 -2.37 -22.50
CA ASP A 330 4.37 -2.41 -23.66
C ASP A 330 5.70 -1.69 -23.39
N TYR A 331 5.66 -0.58 -22.66
CA TYR A 331 6.86 0.11 -22.17
C TYR A 331 7.69 -0.77 -21.23
N LEU A 332 7.04 -1.41 -20.24
CA LEU A 332 7.70 -2.34 -19.33
C LEU A 332 8.36 -3.50 -20.10
N ILE A 333 7.63 -4.10 -21.04
CA ILE A 333 8.15 -5.19 -21.88
C ILE A 333 9.34 -4.70 -22.72
N ASN A 334 9.29 -3.49 -23.27
CA ASN A 334 10.39 -2.92 -24.05
C ASN A 334 11.66 -2.69 -23.19
N LYS A 335 11.48 -2.32 -21.92
CA LYS A 335 12.57 -2.26 -20.92
C LYS A 335 13.04 -3.63 -20.42
N GLY A 336 12.45 -4.72 -20.92
CA GLY A 336 12.80 -6.07 -20.55
C GLY A 336 12.21 -6.54 -19.23
N ILE A 337 11.23 -5.83 -18.69
CA ILE A 337 10.62 -6.19 -17.41
C ILE A 337 9.74 -7.43 -17.56
N ASN A 338 9.89 -8.39 -16.65
CA ASN A 338 9.02 -9.57 -16.62
C ASN A 338 7.68 -9.22 -15.97
N VAL A 339 6.66 -8.94 -16.80
CA VAL A 339 5.30 -8.62 -16.35
C VAL A 339 4.46 -9.85 -15.96
N ASP A 340 4.89 -11.03 -16.38
CA ASP A 340 4.25 -12.33 -16.07
C ASP A 340 4.48 -12.81 -14.63
N LEU A 341 5.32 -12.12 -13.84
CA LEU A 341 5.63 -12.45 -12.44
C LEU A 341 6.33 -13.81 -12.25
N LYS A 342 6.98 -14.32 -13.30
CA LYS A 342 7.68 -15.63 -13.30
C LYS A 342 9.17 -15.50 -13.01
N SER A 343 9.74 -14.31 -13.18
CA SER A 343 11.16 -14.02 -12.98
C SER A 343 11.35 -12.62 -12.42
N GLU A 344 12.20 -12.48 -11.41
CA GLU A 344 12.60 -11.19 -10.84
C GLU A 344 13.75 -10.52 -11.61
N LYS A 345 14.26 -11.18 -12.65
CA LYS A 345 15.34 -10.69 -13.49
C LYS A 345 14.75 -10.13 -14.78
N PRO A 346 15.10 -8.88 -15.14
CA PRO A 346 14.76 -8.34 -16.44
C PRO A 346 15.46 -9.13 -17.55
N MET A 347 14.79 -9.27 -18.68
CA MET A 347 15.32 -9.86 -19.88
C MET A 347 16.05 -8.80 -20.70
N PHE A 348 17.12 -9.20 -21.38
CA PHE A 348 17.74 -8.31 -22.35
C PHE A 348 16.81 -8.13 -23.56
N VAL A 349 16.47 -6.88 -23.88
CA VAL A 349 15.72 -6.52 -25.08
C VAL A 349 16.66 -5.77 -26.00
N LYS A 350 16.81 -6.27 -27.22
CA LYS A 350 17.64 -5.61 -28.24
C LYS A 350 16.96 -4.31 -28.66
N THR A 351 17.69 -3.20 -28.58
CA THR A 351 17.23 -1.93 -29.13
C THR A 351 17.12 -2.04 -30.65
N VAL A 352 15.98 -1.64 -31.20
CA VAL A 352 15.79 -1.55 -32.65
C VAL A 352 16.28 -0.18 -33.08
N ASP A 353 17.12 -0.14 -34.12
CA ASP A 353 17.59 1.12 -34.69
C ASP A 353 16.40 1.82 -35.37
N PHE A 354 16.16 3.09 -35.02
CA PHE A 354 15.10 3.90 -35.61
C PHE A 354 15.14 3.96 -37.14
N ALA A 355 16.32 3.81 -37.74
CA ALA A 355 16.47 3.76 -39.19
C ALA A 355 15.89 2.48 -39.83
N LEU A 356 15.58 1.45 -39.04
CA LEU A 356 15.13 0.13 -39.49
C LEU A 356 13.65 -0.15 -39.22
N ILE A 357 12.91 0.86 -38.73
CA ILE A 357 11.56 0.74 -38.18
C ILE A 357 10.53 1.17 -39.23
N ASP A 358 9.46 0.39 -39.43
CA ASP A 358 8.37 0.71 -40.36
C ASP A 358 7.06 1.17 -39.67
N GLY A 359 6.07 1.60 -40.46
CA GLY A 359 4.91 2.40 -40.04
C GLY A 359 4.29 2.12 -38.66
N TYR A 360 3.96 0.86 -38.34
CA TYR A 360 3.35 0.53 -37.04
C TYR A 360 4.37 0.57 -35.88
N GLU A 361 5.61 0.19 -36.16
CA GLU A 361 6.69 0.27 -35.19
C GLU A 361 7.08 1.73 -34.88
N ILE A 362 6.92 2.66 -35.84
CA ILE A 362 7.11 4.09 -35.61
C ILE A 362 6.17 4.59 -34.51
N VAL A 363 4.87 4.30 -34.62
CA VAL A 363 3.86 4.70 -33.62
C VAL A 363 4.19 4.12 -32.25
N ARG A 364 4.58 2.84 -32.19
CA ARG A 364 4.99 2.19 -30.95
C ARG A 364 6.19 2.88 -30.32
N ASN A 365 7.23 3.18 -31.09
CA ASN A 365 8.42 3.84 -30.58
C ASN A 365 8.15 5.29 -30.14
N PHE A 366 7.24 6.01 -30.81
CA PHE A 366 6.81 7.33 -30.33
C PHE A 366 6.16 7.25 -28.95
N LYS A 367 5.30 6.26 -28.71
CA LYS A 367 4.71 6.04 -27.37
C LYS A 367 5.78 5.73 -26.33
N LEU A 368 6.75 4.87 -26.66
CA LEU A 368 7.86 4.54 -25.77
C LEU A 368 8.70 5.77 -25.41
N MET A 369 9.02 6.62 -26.40
CA MET A 369 9.73 7.88 -26.17
C MET A 369 8.92 8.85 -25.31
N ALA A 370 7.60 8.93 -25.50
CA ALA A 370 6.73 9.74 -24.65
C ALA A 370 6.79 9.30 -23.19
N PHE A 371 6.76 7.99 -22.92
CA PHE A 371 6.96 7.47 -21.55
C PHE A 371 8.34 7.81 -20.99
N GLU A 372 9.42 7.62 -21.75
CA GLU A 372 10.77 7.97 -21.29
C GLU A 372 10.87 9.46 -20.90
N HIS A 373 10.29 10.33 -21.73
CA HIS A 373 10.27 11.76 -21.46
C HIS A 373 9.45 12.10 -20.22
N ASN A 374 8.22 11.59 -20.12
CA ASN A 374 7.37 11.81 -18.95
C ASN A 374 8.04 11.29 -17.67
N VAL A 375 8.56 10.05 -17.65
CA VAL A 375 9.26 9.50 -16.48
C VAL A 375 10.42 10.43 -16.05
N SER A 376 11.18 10.94 -17.01
CA SER A 376 12.26 11.89 -16.71
C SER A 376 11.76 13.26 -16.25
N LEU A 377 10.60 13.73 -16.73
CA LEU A 377 10.04 15.01 -16.36
C LEU A 377 9.40 14.94 -14.96
N MET A 378 8.54 13.96 -14.74
CA MET A 378 7.87 13.75 -13.45
C MET A 378 8.84 13.45 -12.31
N SER A 379 9.95 12.75 -12.57
CA SER A 379 10.99 12.57 -11.55
C SER A 379 11.66 13.89 -11.12
N LYS A 380 11.68 14.91 -12.00
CA LYS A 380 12.15 16.27 -11.66
C LYS A 380 11.05 17.10 -11.01
N LEU A 381 9.80 16.96 -11.46
CA LEU A 381 8.67 17.72 -10.92
C LEU A 381 8.31 17.28 -9.49
N ASN A 382 8.43 15.99 -9.18
CA ASN A 382 8.13 15.43 -7.85
C ASN A 382 9.32 15.52 -6.87
N ASN A 383 10.42 16.15 -7.26
CA ASN A 383 11.55 16.41 -6.38
C ASN A 383 11.58 17.90 -6.06
N GLU A 384 11.34 18.19 -4.78
CA GLU A 384 11.19 19.57 -4.30
C GLU A 384 12.36 20.47 -4.67
N ILE A 385 13.60 19.96 -4.60
CA ILE A 385 14.80 20.75 -4.89
C ILE A 385 14.86 21.08 -6.38
N THR A 386 14.64 20.08 -7.25
CA THR A 386 14.66 20.30 -8.69
C THR A 386 13.48 21.13 -9.17
N PHE A 387 12.30 20.94 -8.59
CA PHE A 387 11.12 21.75 -8.89
C PHE A 387 11.32 23.20 -8.47
N THR A 388 11.80 23.45 -7.26
CA THR A 388 12.09 24.81 -6.79
C THR A 388 13.14 25.48 -7.70
N GLY A 389 14.22 24.76 -8.04
CA GLY A 389 15.21 25.26 -9.00
C GLY A 389 14.63 25.56 -10.38
N MET A 390 13.67 24.76 -10.87
CA MET A 390 12.94 25.02 -12.10
C MET A 390 12.14 26.32 -12.01
N ILE A 391 11.41 26.54 -10.91
CA ILE A 391 10.63 27.76 -10.69
C ILE A 391 11.54 29.00 -10.57
N GLU A 392 12.65 28.93 -9.84
CA GLU A 392 13.60 30.05 -9.77
C GLU A 392 14.26 30.36 -11.12
N SER A 393 14.53 29.33 -11.92
CA SER A 393 15.02 29.50 -13.30
C SER A 393 13.96 30.19 -14.17
N ALA A 394 12.70 29.78 -14.04
CA ALA A 394 11.58 30.41 -14.74
C ALA A 394 11.37 31.88 -14.34
N ARG A 395 11.58 32.23 -13.07
CA ARG A 395 11.55 33.62 -12.58
C ARG A 395 12.61 34.52 -13.19
N SER A 396 13.78 33.95 -13.49
CA SER A 396 14.91 34.70 -14.03
C SER A 396 14.92 34.76 -15.56
N GLU A 397 14.00 34.04 -16.21
CA GLU A 397 13.89 33.96 -17.65
C GLU A 397 13.36 35.26 -18.25
N GLN A 398 13.93 35.67 -19.39
CA GLN A 398 13.59 36.90 -20.09
C GLN A 398 12.92 36.61 -21.44
N ASP A 399 13.17 35.43 -22.04
CA ASP A 399 12.50 35.05 -23.28
C ASP A 399 11.07 34.54 -22.99
N TRP A 400 10.08 35.31 -23.45
CA TRP A 400 8.66 34.98 -23.30
C TRP A 400 8.30 33.58 -23.86
N LYS A 401 9.05 33.07 -24.85
CA LYS A 401 8.83 31.71 -25.38
C LYS A 401 9.19 30.64 -24.36
N ASN A 402 10.28 30.86 -23.61
CA ASN A 402 10.71 29.95 -22.56
C ASN A 402 9.77 30.05 -21.36
N ILE A 403 9.34 31.26 -20.97
CA ILE A 403 8.31 31.45 -19.94
C ILE A 403 7.03 30.70 -20.31
N ARG A 404 6.57 30.81 -21.56
CA ARG A 404 5.41 30.06 -22.05
C ARG A 404 5.62 28.54 -21.96
N ALA A 405 6.82 28.04 -22.22
CA ALA A 405 7.10 26.61 -22.05
C ALA A 405 6.96 26.17 -20.58
N TYR A 406 7.47 26.94 -19.62
CA TYR A 406 7.24 26.67 -18.19
C TYR A 406 5.77 26.72 -17.80
N LEU A 407 5.02 27.70 -18.31
CA LEU A 407 3.58 27.80 -18.08
C LEU A 407 2.82 26.58 -18.61
N ASN A 408 3.17 26.10 -19.81
CA ASN A 408 2.56 24.90 -20.39
C ASN A 408 2.85 23.66 -19.52
N ILE A 409 4.08 23.51 -19.01
CA ILE A 409 4.44 22.41 -18.09
C ILE A 409 3.59 22.51 -16.81
N LEU A 410 3.46 23.69 -16.22
CA LEU A 410 2.64 23.86 -15.02
C LEU A 410 1.16 23.60 -15.31
N GLU A 411 0.63 24.07 -16.43
CA GLU A 411 -0.75 23.80 -16.85
C GLU A 411 -1.01 22.30 -16.96
N GLU A 412 -0.13 21.57 -17.67
CA GLU A 412 -0.27 20.14 -17.95
C GLU A 412 -0.09 19.25 -16.71
N TYR A 413 0.87 19.58 -15.84
CA TYR A 413 1.25 18.70 -14.72
C TYR A 413 0.77 19.17 -13.34
N SER A 414 0.17 20.37 -13.22
CA SER A 414 -0.23 20.97 -11.93
C SER A 414 -1.12 20.07 -11.08
N ILE A 415 -1.97 19.24 -11.69
CA ILE A 415 -2.87 18.31 -10.97
C ILE A 415 -2.07 17.35 -10.09
N TYR A 416 -0.92 16.89 -10.57
CA TYR A 416 -0.09 15.86 -9.97
C TYR A 416 1.00 16.39 -9.05
N LEU A 417 1.15 17.71 -8.97
CA LEU A 417 2.06 18.35 -8.02
C LEU A 417 1.58 18.14 -6.58
N SER A 418 2.55 18.00 -5.67
CA SER A 418 2.31 18.05 -4.23
C SER A 418 1.72 19.40 -3.82
N GLN A 419 1.13 19.47 -2.62
CA GLN A 419 0.57 20.72 -2.12
C GLN A 419 1.62 21.85 -2.05
N LYS A 420 2.86 21.52 -1.70
CA LYS A 420 3.96 22.49 -1.60
C LYS A 420 4.37 23.00 -2.98
N GLU A 421 4.53 22.11 -3.96
CA GLU A 421 4.84 22.48 -5.35
C GLU A 421 3.71 23.33 -5.97
N LYS A 422 2.44 23.01 -5.68
CA LYS A 422 1.28 23.83 -6.07
C LYS A 422 1.37 25.25 -5.52
N LEU A 423 1.77 25.41 -4.25
CA LEU A 423 1.94 26.74 -3.65
C LEU A 423 3.08 27.53 -4.31
N PHE A 424 4.21 26.87 -4.61
CA PHE A 424 5.31 27.51 -5.34
C PHE A 424 4.90 27.92 -6.76
N ALA A 425 4.22 27.03 -7.50
CA ALA A 425 3.68 27.33 -8.82
C ALA A 425 2.72 28.53 -8.76
N LEU A 426 1.80 28.56 -7.79
CA LEU A 426 0.89 29.69 -7.61
C LEU A 426 1.62 31.00 -7.31
N SER A 427 2.63 30.99 -6.42
CA SER A 427 3.45 32.18 -6.13
C SER A 427 4.09 32.73 -7.41
N PHE A 428 4.70 31.85 -8.20
CA PHE A 428 5.31 32.21 -9.48
C PHE A 428 4.29 32.82 -10.46
N LEU A 429 3.12 32.20 -10.61
CA LEU A 429 2.04 32.71 -11.47
C LEU A 429 1.54 34.09 -10.99
N TYR A 430 1.43 34.31 -9.69
CA TYR A 430 1.07 35.62 -9.13
C TYR A 430 2.13 36.69 -9.43
N GLU A 431 3.41 36.35 -9.31
CA GLU A 431 4.51 37.27 -9.62
C GLU A 431 4.48 37.72 -11.09
N LEU A 432 4.27 36.78 -12.02
CA LEU A 432 4.12 37.08 -13.45
C LEU A 432 2.94 38.03 -13.72
N LEU A 433 1.83 37.89 -12.99
CA LEU A 433 0.66 38.77 -13.15
C LEU A 433 0.91 40.19 -12.61
N VAL A 434 1.73 40.33 -11.58
CA VAL A 434 1.99 41.63 -10.91
C VAL A 434 3.08 42.44 -11.62
N HIS A 435 4.08 41.78 -12.19
CA HIS A 435 5.21 42.44 -12.86
C HIS A 435 5.00 42.48 -14.38
N ARG A 436 4.75 43.68 -14.93
CA ARG A 436 4.49 43.95 -16.37
C ARG A 436 5.64 43.59 -17.35
N GLU A 437 6.76 43.10 -16.84
CA GLU A 437 7.89 42.62 -17.65
C GLU A 437 7.80 41.10 -17.94
N GLY A 438 6.81 40.39 -17.37
CA GLY A 438 6.47 39.00 -17.66
C GLY A 438 5.27 38.82 -18.60
#